data_AF-I1QJA8-F1
#
_entry.id   AF-I1QJA8-F1
#
_cell.length_a   1.000
_cell.length_b   1.000
_cell.length_c   1.000
_cell.angle_alpha   90.00
_cell.angle_beta   90.00
_cell.angle_gamma   90.00
#
_symmetry.space_group_name_H-M   'P 1'
#
loop_
_entity.id
_entity.type
_entity.pdbx_description
1 polymer ?
#
loop_
_entity_poly.entity_id
_entity_poly.type
_entity_poly.pdbx_seq_one_letter_code
_entity_poly.pdbx_strand_id
1 'polypeptide(L)'
;MMLAYMDHAAAAAEPDAGAEPAVAAVDAAEFAAAMDFGGLVSARPAAVVRPASSDDVASAIRAAARTAHLTVAARGNGHSVAGQAMARGGLVLDMRALPRRMQLVVAPSGEKFADVPGGALWEEVLHWAVSKHGLAPASWTDYLRLTVGGTLSNGGVSGQSFRYGPQVSNVAQLEVVTGDGECHVCSRSADPDLFFAVLGGLGQFGVITRARIPLSPAPQTVRWTRVVYASFADYAADAEWLVTRPPHEAFDYVEGFAFVRSDDPVNGWPTVPIPDGAHFDASLLPANAGPVLYCLEVALYQRGGGGDGGGDDMDKRVGEMMRQLKYVRGLEFAAGVGYVDFLSRVNRVEDEARRNGSWAAPHPWLNLFISSRDIAAFDRAVLNGMLADGVDGPMLIYPMLKSKWDPATSVALPEGEIFYLVALLRFCRPYPGGGPPVDELVAQNNAIIDACRSNGYDYKIYFPSYHAQSDWSRHFGAKWSRFVDRKARYDPLAILAPGQNIFARTPSSVAAAAAVIVMMVMMGMKRRDRDEHNDDDDDDRVIVRYIWEGCKRGGFRFDGMDDVSRAVGPAAVARLCSRSCKRENERCKRFPALILFLLIPPGEIGMPFDGDTHLVSLLG
;
A
#
# COMPACT_ATOMS: atom_id res chain seq x y z
N MET A 1 26.50 9.75 9.40
CA MET A 1 26.78 11.10 9.93
C MET A 1 25.79 12.15 9.39
N MET A 2 24.53 12.07 9.83
CA MET A 2 23.56 13.18 9.91
C MET A 2 23.75 13.86 11.30
N LEU A 3 25.02 14.09 11.66
CA LEU A 3 25.48 14.30 13.05
C LEU A 3 25.74 15.77 13.40
N ALA A 4 25.34 16.73 12.56
CA ALA A 4 25.62 18.15 12.80
C ALA A 4 24.43 18.96 13.32
N TYR A 5 23.49 18.33 14.05
CA TYR A 5 22.36 19.02 14.69
C TYR A 5 22.16 18.67 16.18
N MET A 6 22.95 17.76 16.76
CA MET A 6 22.43 16.89 17.84
C MET A 6 22.96 17.13 19.27
N ASP A 7 23.44 18.33 19.62
CA ASP A 7 23.76 18.68 21.01
C ASP A 7 22.88 19.84 21.52
N HIS A 8 21.84 19.49 22.30
CA HIS A 8 21.05 20.29 23.27
C HIS A 8 19.52 20.21 23.04
N ALA A 9 18.88 19.20 23.65
CA ALA A 9 17.60 19.31 24.35
C ALA A 9 17.12 17.92 24.80
N ALA A 10 17.66 17.41 25.90
CA ALA A 10 17.08 16.26 26.61
C ALA A 10 17.03 16.60 28.10
N ALA A 11 15.86 17.03 28.57
CA ALA A 11 15.54 17.02 29.99
C ALA A 11 14.03 16.82 30.19
N ALA A 12 13.73 15.74 30.93
CA ALA A 12 12.49 15.40 31.64
C ALA A 12 11.27 14.93 30.82
N ALA A 13 10.97 13.63 30.93
CA ALA A 13 9.86 13.15 31.78
C ALA A 13 9.78 11.61 31.72
N GLU A 14 9.79 10.96 32.88
CA GLU A 14 9.41 9.53 33.00
C GLU A 14 7.90 9.41 33.18
N PRO A 15 7.24 8.38 32.61
CA PRO A 15 5.86 8.06 32.93
C PRO A 15 5.74 6.94 33.98
N ASP A 16 4.84 7.17 34.93
CA ASP A 16 4.39 6.26 35.97
C ASP A 16 3.51 5.13 35.39
N ALA A 17 3.54 3.97 36.04
CA ALA A 17 2.88 2.74 35.64
C ALA A 17 1.61 2.48 36.46
N GLY A 18 0.47 2.29 35.79
CA GLY A 18 -0.78 1.87 36.42
C GLY A 18 -1.77 1.23 35.44
N ALA A 19 -2.14 -0.02 35.71
CA ALA A 19 -2.88 -0.98 34.90
C ALA A 19 -4.18 -0.55 34.16
N GLU A 20 -4.31 -1.01 32.90
CA GLU A 20 -5.49 -1.71 32.32
C GLU A 20 -5.13 -2.35 30.94
N PRO A 21 -4.70 -3.63 30.84
CA PRO A 21 -4.01 -4.11 29.63
C PRO A 21 -4.90 -4.56 28.47
N ALA A 22 -6.18 -4.90 28.68
CA ALA A 22 -7.03 -5.47 27.62
C ALA A 22 -7.83 -4.41 26.85
N VAL A 23 -8.47 -3.47 27.56
CA VAL A 23 -9.23 -2.38 26.93
C VAL A 23 -8.28 -1.38 26.25
N ALA A 24 -7.16 -1.05 26.90
CA ALA A 24 -6.13 -0.20 26.30
C ALA A 24 -5.46 -0.83 25.06
N ALA A 25 -5.34 -2.17 25.00
CA ALA A 25 -4.78 -2.85 23.83
C ALA A 25 -5.73 -2.85 22.62
N VAL A 26 -7.05 -2.94 22.86
CA VAL A 26 -8.06 -2.81 21.79
C VAL A 26 -8.08 -1.38 21.25
N ASP A 27 -8.06 -0.37 22.13
CA ASP A 27 -8.03 1.05 21.75
C ASP A 27 -6.72 1.41 21.01
N ALA A 28 -5.57 0.89 21.45
CA ALA A 28 -4.29 1.07 20.76
C ALA A 28 -4.25 0.41 19.37
N ALA A 29 -4.83 -0.78 19.21
CA ALA A 29 -4.89 -1.47 17.92
C ALA A 29 -5.82 -0.75 16.93
N GLU A 30 -6.97 -0.27 17.40
CA GLU A 30 -7.90 0.53 16.59
C GLU A 30 -7.30 1.88 16.20
N PHE A 31 -6.63 2.57 17.14
CA PHE A 31 -5.91 3.81 16.86
C PHE A 31 -4.81 3.60 15.84
N ALA A 32 -3.98 2.55 16.01
CA ALA A 32 -2.93 2.21 15.05
C ALA A 32 -3.51 1.84 13.68
N ALA A 33 -4.64 1.14 13.63
CA ALA A 33 -5.31 0.78 12.37
C ALA A 33 -5.93 1.99 11.64
N ALA A 34 -6.24 3.06 12.38
CA ALA A 34 -6.80 4.30 11.84
C ALA A 34 -5.75 5.28 11.29
N MET A 35 -4.46 5.00 11.45
CA MET A 35 -3.32 5.84 11.05
C MET A 35 -2.34 5.06 10.16
N ASP A 36 -1.57 5.76 9.34
CA ASP A 36 -0.47 5.19 8.57
C ASP A 36 0.78 6.07 8.64
N PHE A 37 1.86 5.65 7.99
CA PHE A 37 3.13 6.37 7.99
C PHE A 37 3.04 7.76 7.35
N GLY A 38 2.18 7.93 6.35
CA GLY A 38 1.95 9.24 5.73
C GLY A 38 1.39 10.25 6.71
N GLY A 39 0.51 9.83 7.63
CA GLY A 39 -0.05 10.73 8.65
C GLY A 39 -0.92 11.85 8.07
N LEU A 40 -1.38 11.70 6.82
CA LEU A 40 -2.16 12.71 6.10
C LEU A 40 -3.67 12.53 6.27
N VAL A 41 -4.10 11.29 6.53
CA VAL A 41 -5.51 10.91 6.63
C VAL A 41 -5.71 9.98 7.82
N SER A 42 -6.93 9.97 8.35
CA SER A 42 -7.35 9.00 9.35
C SER A 42 -8.74 8.46 9.07
N ALA A 43 -8.90 7.14 9.25
CA ALA A 43 -10.17 6.45 9.07
C ALA A 43 -10.30 5.33 10.11
N ARG A 44 -11.17 5.54 11.10
CA ARG A 44 -11.45 4.55 12.14
C ARG A 44 -12.14 3.31 11.55
N PRO A 45 -11.63 2.10 11.81
CA PRO A 45 -12.34 0.86 11.48
C PRO A 45 -13.51 0.64 12.44
N ALA A 46 -14.43 -0.25 12.06
CA ALA A 46 -15.42 -0.80 12.98
C ALA A 46 -14.82 -1.91 13.87
N ALA A 47 -13.81 -2.64 13.38
CA ALA A 47 -13.05 -3.60 14.17
C ALA A 47 -11.70 -3.93 13.53
N VAL A 48 -10.73 -4.34 14.36
CA VAL A 48 -9.46 -4.93 13.92
C VAL A 48 -9.50 -6.44 14.14
N VAL A 49 -9.32 -7.20 13.07
CA VAL A 49 -9.26 -8.67 13.09
C VAL A 49 -7.79 -9.10 13.13
N ARG A 50 -7.44 -9.99 14.05
CA ARG A 50 -6.10 -10.58 14.16
C ARG A 50 -6.15 -12.04 13.68
N PRO A 51 -6.03 -12.31 12.37
CA PRO A 51 -6.17 -13.66 11.83
C PRO A 51 -5.01 -14.56 12.29
N ALA A 52 -5.32 -15.80 12.68
CA ALA A 52 -4.34 -16.85 12.97
C ALA A 52 -4.11 -17.80 11.78
N SER A 53 -4.92 -17.67 10.72
CA SER A 53 -4.89 -18.51 9.52
C SER A 53 -5.49 -17.79 8.30
N SER A 54 -5.33 -18.36 7.11
CA SER A 54 -6.05 -17.92 5.91
C SER A 54 -7.57 -18.14 6.02
N ASP A 55 -8.02 -19.12 6.81
CA ASP A 55 -9.44 -19.35 7.07
C ASP A 55 -10.10 -18.22 7.88
N ASP A 56 -9.35 -17.59 8.80
CA ASP A 56 -9.83 -16.42 9.55
C ASP A 56 -9.97 -15.21 8.63
N VAL A 57 -9.00 -15.01 7.72
CA VAL A 57 -9.07 -13.97 6.67
C VAL A 57 -10.31 -14.19 5.80
N ALA A 58 -10.52 -15.42 5.32
CA ALA A 58 -11.67 -15.80 4.54
C ALA A 58 -13.00 -15.59 5.28
N SER A 59 -13.03 -15.90 6.58
CA SER A 59 -14.22 -15.72 7.41
C SER A 59 -14.57 -14.25 7.63
N ALA A 60 -13.57 -13.38 7.82
CA ALA A 60 -13.77 -11.94 7.91
C ALA A 60 -14.31 -11.36 6.60
N ILE A 61 -13.76 -11.79 5.45
CA ILE A 61 -14.22 -11.38 4.11
C ILE A 61 -15.66 -11.84 3.86
N ARG A 62 -16.00 -13.11 4.13
CA ARG A 62 -17.38 -13.62 4.01
C ARG A 62 -18.35 -12.90 4.94
N ALA A 63 -17.91 -12.55 6.15
CA ALA A 63 -18.74 -11.77 7.08
C ALA A 63 -19.05 -10.39 6.52
N ALA A 64 -18.02 -9.68 6.03
CA ALA A 64 -18.16 -8.38 5.37
C ALA A 64 -19.07 -8.42 4.14
N ALA A 65 -18.92 -9.43 3.28
CA ALA A 65 -19.73 -9.63 2.07
C ALA A 65 -21.23 -9.83 2.35
N ARG A 66 -21.60 -10.33 3.53
CA ARG A 66 -23.02 -10.49 3.95
C ARG A 66 -23.69 -9.19 4.39
N THR A 67 -22.94 -8.13 4.63
CA THR A 67 -23.48 -6.84 5.09
C THR A 67 -23.71 -5.85 3.95
N ALA A 68 -24.47 -4.79 4.21
CA ALA A 68 -24.67 -3.71 3.24
C ALA A 68 -23.42 -2.81 3.08
N HIS A 69 -22.59 -2.65 4.11
CA HIS A 69 -21.61 -1.56 4.19
C HIS A 69 -20.17 -1.96 4.61
N LEU A 70 -19.94 -3.10 5.29
CA LEU A 70 -18.61 -3.41 5.83
C LEU A 70 -17.60 -3.79 4.76
N THR A 71 -16.62 -2.94 4.50
CA THR A 71 -15.42 -3.25 3.67
C THR A 71 -14.31 -3.90 4.49
N VAL A 72 -13.28 -4.42 3.83
CA VAL A 72 -12.13 -5.09 4.44
C VAL A 72 -10.82 -4.53 3.89
N ALA A 73 -9.91 -4.10 4.75
CA ALA A 73 -8.54 -3.73 4.37
C ALA A 73 -7.53 -4.65 5.07
N ALA A 74 -6.61 -5.23 4.30
CA ALA A 74 -5.48 -5.96 4.88
C ALA A 74 -4.36 -4.96 5.23
N ARG A 75 -4.06 -4.83 6.52
CA ARG A 75 -2.98 -3.97 7.01
C ARG A 75 -1.71 -4.80 7.19
N GLY A 76 -0.67 -4.40 6.47
CA GLY A 76 0.69 -4.89 6.66
C GLY A 76 1.36 -4.24 7.87
N ASN A 77 2.41 -3.43 7.63
CA ASN A 77 3.07 -2.65 8.69
C ASN A 77 2.65 -1.18 8.73
N GLY A 78 1.54 -0.81 8.07
CA GLY A 78 1.02 0.57 8.12
C GLY A 78 1.84 1.62 7.35
N HIS A 79 2.73 1.21 6.44
CA HIS A 79 3.65 2.11 5.73
C HIS A 79 3.07 2.79 4.48
N SER A 80 1.74 2.78 4.37
CA SER A 80 0.99 3.55 3.37
C SER A 80 1.13 5.05 3.64
N VAL A 81 0.89 5.87 2.62
CA VAL A 81 1.03 7.34 2.69
C VAL A 81 -0.33 8.06 2.69
N ALA A 82 -1.37 7.42 2.14
CA ALA A 82 -2.65 8.07 1.86
C ALA A 82 -3.86 7.20 2.24
N GLY A 83 -3.73 6.37 3.28
CA GLY A 83 -4.84 5.58 3.82
C GLY A 83 -5.17 4.30 3.07
N GLN A 84 -4.31 3.84 2.16
CA GLN A 84 -4.57 2.67 1.31
C GLN A 84 -4.92 1.39 2.11
N ALA A 85 -4.37 1.24 3.32
CA ALA A 85 -4.60 0.11 4.21
C ALA A 85 -5.71 0.33 5.26
N MET A 86 -6.54 1.37 5.10
CA MET A 86 -7.64 1.69 6.01
C MET A 86 -8.99 1.23 5.48
N ALA A 87 -9.95 0.99 6.40
CA ALA A 87 -11.34 0.68 6.07
C ALA A 87 -12.27 1.46 7.01
N ARG A 88 -12.73 2.64 6.58
CA ARG A 88 -13.64 3.49 7.37
C ARG A 88 -14.92 2.73 7.71
N GLY A 89 -15.17 2.52 9.02
CA GLY A 89 -16.33 1.75 9.49
C GLY A 89 -16.35 0.29 9.00
N GLY A 90 -15.22 -0.24 8.52
CA GLY A 90 -15.07 -1.61 8.03
C GLY A 90 -14.16 -2.46 8.93
N LEU A 91 -13.69 -3.57 8.40
CA LEU A 91 -12.74 -4.46 9.07
C LEU A 91 -11.33 -4.16 8.60
N VAL A 92 -10.39 -4.02 9.54
CA VAL A 92 -8.95 -4.02 9.23
C VAL A 92 -8.35 -5.35 9.70
N LEU A 93 -7.70 -6.08 8.79
CA LEU A 93 -6.98 -7.30 9.12
C LEU A 93 -5.54 -6.96 9.51
N ASP A 94 -5.14 -7.21 10.75
CA ASP A 94 -3.73 -7.15 11.17
C ASP A 94 -2.99 -8.38 10.64
N MET A 95 -2.43 -8.25 9.43
CA MET A 95 -1.77 -9.37 8.77
C MET A 95 -0.51 -9.84 9.51
N ARG A 96 0.09 -8.99 10.36
CA ARG A 96 1.26 -9.37 11.17
C ARG A 96 0.92 -10.37 12.28
N ALA A 97 -0.37 -10.60 12.54
CA ALA A 97 -0.87 -11.63 13.46
C ALA A 97 -0.76 -13.05 12.89
N LEU A 98 -0.63 -13.21 11.56
CA LEU A 98 -0.45 -14.52 10.95
C LEU A 98 0.80 -15.24 11.51
N PRO A 99 0.78 -16.56 11.66
CA PRO A 99 1.93 -17.32 12.15
C PRO A 99 3.19 -17.06 11.33
N ARG A 100 4.28 -16.67 11.99
CA ARG A 100 5.58 -16.32 11.34
C ARG A 100 6.39 -17.54 10.87
N ARG A 101 5.72 -18.64 10.51
CA ARG A 101 6.38 -19.87 10.06
C ARG A 101 6.83 -19.71 8.61
N MET A 102 8.13 -19.77 8.38
CA MET A 102 8.76 -19.79 7.06
C MET A 102 9.33 -21.17 6.77
N GLN A 103 9.28 -21.60 5.51
CA GLN A 103 9.76 -22.91 5.08
C GLN A 103 10.66 -22.83 3.85
N LEU A 104 11.78 -23.54 3.89
CA LEU A 104 12.61 -23.76 2.71
C LEU A 104 11.95 -24.83 1.84
N VAL A 105 11.71 -24.49 0.58
CA VAL A 105 11.20 -25.40 -0.44
C VAL A 105 12.29 -25.62 -1.47
N VAL A 106 12.60 -26.87 -1.77
CA VAL A 106 13.56 -27.23 -2.82
C VAL A 106 12.78 -27.94 -3.93
N ALA A 107 12.76 -27.35 -5.12
CA ALA A 107 12.13 -27.95 -6.28
C ALA A 107 12.95 -29.17 -6.75
N PRO A 108 12.34 -30.12 -7.49
CA PRO A 108 13.08 -31.23 -8.09
C PRO A 108 14.24 -30.80 -9.00
N SER A 109 14.17 -29.60 -9.58
CA SER A 109 15.25 -28.95 -10.35
C SER A 109 16.46 -28.53 -9.50
N GLY A 110 16.34 -28.54 -8.17
CA GLY A 110 17.34 -28.02 -7.22
C GLY A 110 17.17 -26.54 -6.89
N GLU A 111 16.27 -25.83 -7.57
CA GLU A 111 15.94 -24.44 -7.25
C GLU A 111 15.36 -24.32 -5.84
N LYS A 112 15.73 -23.26 -5.13
CA LYS A 112 15.36 -23.05 -3.72
C LYS A 112 14.42 -21.86 -3.61
N PHE A 113 13.39 -22.02 -2.78
CA PHE A 113 12.39 -21.01 -2.53
C PHE A 113 12.11 -20.90 -1.03
N ALA A 114 11.63 -19.75 -0.59
CA ALA A 114 11.03 -19.55 0.72
C ALA A 114 9.52 -19.49 0.57
N ASP A 115 8.79 -20.37 1.25
CA ASP A 115 7.38 -20.12 1.55
C ASP A 115 7.31 -19.21 2.78
N VAL A 116 6.81 -17.99 2.58
CA VAL A 116 6.76 -16.94 3.60
C VAL A 116 5.32 -16.44 3.79
N PRO A 117 4.89 -16.15 5.03
CA PRO A 117 3.59 -15.54 5.29
C PRO A 117 3.49 -14.16 4.65
N GLY A 118 2.31 -13.80 4.12
CA GLY A 118 2.06 -12.47 3.56
C GLY A 118 2.21 -11.34 4.58
N GLY A 119 2.02 -11.63 5.86
CA GLY A 119 2.23 -10.70 6.98
C GLY A 119 3.67 -10.60 7.50
N ALA A 120 4.61 -11.42 7.02
CA ALA A 120 6.01 -11.37 7.45
C ALA A 120 6.70 -10.12 6.92
N LEU A 121 7.64 -9.56 7.69
CA LEU A 121 8.49 -8.46 7.24
C LEU A 121 9.65 -8.97 6.39
N TRP A 122 10.10 -8.19 5.39
CA TRP A 122 11.28 -8.55 4.60
C TRP A 122 12.56 -8.66 5.43
N GLU A 123 12.68 -7.89 6.52
CA GLU A 123 13.77 -8.00 7.50
C GLU A 123 13.80 -9.42 8.12
N GLU A 124 12.64 -9.95 8.51
CA GLU A 124 12.52 -11.30 9.06
C GLU A 124 12.88 -12.37 8.02
N VAL A 125 12.44 -12.18 6.77
CA VAL A 125 12.74 -13.08 5.65
C VAL A 125 14.25 -13.07 5.36
N LEU A 126 14.90 -11.91 5.35
CA LEU A 126 16.34 -11.76 5.16
C LEU A 126 17.11 -12.53 6.24
N HIS A 127 16.82 -12.25 7.51
CA HIS A 127 17.51 -12.90 8.61
C HIS A 127 17.28 -14.41 8.64
N TRP A 128 16.04 -14.87 8.41
CA TRP A 128 15.73 -16.29 8.33
C TRP A 128 16.49 -16.99 7.20
N ALA A 129 16.48 -16.44 6.00
CA ALA A 129 17.11 -17.07 4.83
C ALA A 129 18.64 -17.09 4.96
N VAL A 130 19.26 -15.99 5.41
CA VAL A 130 20.72 -15.89 5.51
C VAL A 130 21.23 -16.73 6.66
N SER A 131 20.70 -16.53 7.88
CA SER A 131 21.25 -17.18 9.08
C SER A 131 21.02 -18.70 9.12
N LYS A 132 19.89 -19.19 8.59
CA LYS A 132 19.55 -20.61 8.65
C LYS A 132 19.96 -21.39 7.41
N HIS A 133 20.08 -20.74 6.26
CA HIS A 133 20.23 -21.42 4.98
C HIS A 133 21.37 -20.89 4.09
N GLY A 134 21.99 -19.74 4.43
CA GLY A 134 23.01 -19.11 3.59
C GLY A 134 22.44 -18.63 2.24
N LEU A 135 21.14 -18.30 2.22
CA LEU A 135 20.39 -17.91 1.03
C LEU A 135 19.75 -16.53 1.21
N ALA A 136 19.36 -15.89 0.11
CA ALA A 136 18.68 -14.61 0.13
C ALA A 136 17.75 -14.45 -1.10
N PRO A 137 16.63 -13.72 -0.97
CA PRO A 137 15.93 -13.11 -2.10
C PRO A 137 16.86 -12.23 -2.95
N ALA A 138 16.53 -12.09 -4.23
CA ALA A 138 17.33 -11.33 -5.20
C ALA A 138 16.88 -9.87 -5.41
N SER A 139 15.62 -9.55 -5.11
CA SER A 139 15.05 -8.20 -5.23
C SER A 139 14.50 -7.72 -3.90
N TRP A 140 14.79 -6.46 -3.57
CA TRP A 140 14.51 -5.87 -2.26
C TRP A 140 13.70 -4.58 -2.36
N THR A 141 13.41 -4.01 -1.20
CA THR A 141 13.04 -2.62 -0.97
C THR A 141 14.13 -1.99 -0.09
N ASP A 142 14.34 -0.68 -0.15
CA ASP A 142 15.37 -0.03 0.68
C ASP A 142 15.08 -0.15 2.17
N TYR A 143 13.79 -0.08 2.51
CA TYR A 143 13.29 -0.30 3.86
C TYR A 143 12.72 -1.71 4.01
N LEU A 144 13.22 -2.48 4.98
CA LEU A 144 12.91 -3.90 5.14
C LEU A 144 11.77 -4.22 6.12
N ARG A 145 11.32 -3.26 6.94
CA ARG A 145 10.15 -3.43 7.83
C ARG A 145 8.85 -3.16 7.08
N LEU A 146 8.76 -3.71 5.88
CA LEU A 146 7.58 -3.78 5.03
C LEU A 146 7.15 -5.24 4.94
N THR A 147 5.84 -5.48 4.90
CA THR A 147 5.31 -6.85 4.80
C THR A 147 5.39 -7.37 3.36
N VAL A 148 5.62 -8.68 3.20
CA VAL A 148 5.62 -9.38 1.90
C VAL A 148 4.36 -9.08 1.09
N GLY A 149 3.17 -9.28 1.65
CA GLY A 149 1.91 -9.04 0.95
C GLY A 149 1.70 -7.57 0.58
N GLY A 150 2.19 -6.65 1.42
CA GLY A 150 2.13 -5.22 1.18
C GLY A 150 2.97 -4.77 -0.02
N THR A 151 4.24 -5.19 -0.09
CA THR A 151 5.10 -4.80 -1.22
C THR A 151 4.71 -5.52 -2.52
N LEU A 152 4.32 -6.80 -2.46
CA LEU A 152 3.82 -7.54 -3.62
C LEU A 152 2.50 -6.99 -4.16
N SER A 153 1.71 -6.29 -3.34
CA SER A 153 0.52 -5.57 -3.80
C SER A 153 0.83 -4.28 -4.55
N ASN A 154 2.08 -3.79 -4.54
CA ASN A 154 2.48 -2.54 -5.20
C ASN A 154 3.52 -2.79 -6.31
N GLY A 155 4.65 -3.39 -5.96
CA GLY A 155 5.77 -3.70 -6.86
C GLY A 155 6.97 -4.26 -6.08
N GLY A 156 7.46 -3.49 -5.10
CA GLY A 156 8.68 -3.77 -4.34
C GLY A 156 9.93 -3.49 -5.17
N VAL A 157 10.47 -2.27 -5.08
CA VAL A 157 11.57 -1.77 -5.93
C VAL A 157 12.73 -1.32 -5.04
N SER A 158 13.95 -1.57 -5.53
CA SER A 158 15.23 -1.07 -5.02
C SER A 158 16.28 -1.22 -6.13
N GLY A 159 17.54 -0.88 -5.87
CA GLY A 159 18.64 -0.91 -6.84
C GLY A 159 18.98 -2.26 -7.46
N GLN A 160 18.37 -3.39 -7.05
CA GLN A 160 18.51 -4.68 -7.76
C GLN A 160 17.47 -4.86 -8.88
N SER A 161 16.43 -4.02 -8.93
CA SER A 161 15.30 -4.21 -9.84
C SER A 161 15.66 -4.08 -11.32
N PHE A 162 16.71 -3.34 -11.68
CA PHE A 162 17.20 -3.32 -13.07
C PHE A 162 17.74 -4.67 -13.54
N ARG A 163 18.20 -5.52 -12.61
CA ARG A 163 18.82 -6.82 -12.91
C ARG A 163 17.81 -7.96 -12.80
N TYR A 164 17.08 -8.00 -11.68
CA TYR A 164 16.20 -9.10 -11.30
C TYR A 164 14.70 -8.76 -11.46
N GLY A 165 14.36 -7.53 -11.83
CA GLY A 165 13.00 -7.03 -11.73
C GLY A 165 12.61 -6.69 -10.29
N PRO A 166 11.46 -6.05 -10.09
CA PRO A 166 10.90 -5.80 -8.75
C PRO A 166 10.54 -7.10 -8.03
N GLN A 167 10.15 -7.03 -6.75
CA GLN A 167 9.70 -8.17 -5.97
C GLN A 167 8.52 -8.90 -6.62
N VAL A 168 7.58 -8.18 -7.26
CA VAL A 168 6.48 -8.79 -8.01
C VAL A 168 6.93 -9.65 -9.20
N SER A 169 8.13 -9.43 -9.75
CA SER A 169 8.72 -10.31 -10.78
C SER A 169 9.42 -11.54 -10.18
N ASN A 170 9.56 -11.58 -8.84
CA ASN A 170 10.31 -12.60 -8.11
C ASN A 170 9.37 -13.39 -7.17
N VAL A 171 8.29 -13.94 -7.74
CA VAL A 171 7.32 -14.78 -7.03
C VAL A 171 7.02 -16.01 -7.86
N ALA A 172 7.05 -17.20 -7.26
CA ALA A 172 6.74 -18.44 -7.95
C ALA A 172 5.29 -18.90 -7.73
N GLN A 173 4.70 -18.59 -6.57
CA GLN A 173 3.35 -18.99 -6.19
C GLN A 173 2.82 -18.06 -5.10
N LEU A 174 1.50 -17.88 -5.04
CA LEU A 174 0.79 -17.17 -3.98
C LEU A 174 -0.35 -18.03 -3.44
N GLU A 175 -0.62 -17.89 -2.14
CA GLU A 175 -1.90 -18.23 -1.53
C GLU A 175 -2.67 -16.92 -1.30
N VAL A 176 -3.89 -16.86 -1.81
CA VAL A 176 -4.70 -15.64 -1.88
C VAL A 176 -6.12 -15.94 -1.42
N VAL A 177 -6.68 -15.09 -0.56
CA VAL A 177 -8.10 -15.11 -0.23
C VAL A 177 -8.81 -14.00 -1.01
N THR A 178 -9.68 -14.37 -1.96
CA THR A 178 -10.41 -13.45 -2.85
C THR A 178 -11.59 -12.78 -2.12
N GLY A 179 -12.25 -11.81 -2.76
CA GLY A 179 -13.34 -11.00 -2.18
C GLY A 179 -14.65 -11.76 -1.94
N ASP A 180 -14.81 -12.94 -2.53
CA ASP A 180 -15.86 -13.92 -2.18
C ASP A 180 -15.49 -14.77 -0.95
N GLY A 181 -14.25 -14.65 -0.47
CA GLY A 181 -13.71 -15.37 0.68
C GLY A 181 -13.29 -16.81 0.35
N GLU A 182 -13.03 -17.13 -0.92
CA GLU A 182 -12.41 -18.40 -1.31
C GLU A 182 -10.88 -18.31 -1.22
N CYS A 183 -10.23 -19.43 -0.87
CA CYS A 183 -8.77 -19.51 -0.76
C CYS A 183 -8.19 -20.21 -2.00
N HIS A 184 -7.34 -19.50 -2.72
CA HIS A 184 -6.73 -19.93 -3.97
C HIS A 184 -5.22 -20.07 -3.83
N VAL A 185 -4.65 -21.12 -4.42
CA VAL A 185 -3.21 -21.23 -4.66
C VAL A 185 -2.96 -20.98 -6.14
N CYS A 186 -2.28 -19.88 -6.46
CA CYS A 186 -2.08 -19.43 -7.84
C CYS A 186 -0.58 -19.25 -8.16
N SER A 187 -0.23 -19.43 -9.43
CA SER A 187 1.12 -19.35 -9.99
C SER A 187 1.03 -19.01 -11.49
N ARG A 188 2.17 -18.94 -12.17
CA ARG A 188 2.21 -18.82 -13.64
C ARG A 188 1.51 -19.98 -14.38
N SER A 189 1.38 -21.14 -13.74
CA SER A 189 0.80 -22.35 -14.35
C SER A 189 -0.53 -22.80 -13.73
N ALA A 190 -0.97 -22.19 -12.62
CA ALA A 190 -2.23 -22.52 -11.94
C ALA A 190 -2.94 -21.22 -11.56
N ASP A 191 -4.18 -21.01 -12.02
CA ASP A 191 -4.91 -19.73 -11.89
C ASP A 191 -4.03 -18.49 -12.21
N PRO A 192 -3.45 -18.44 -13.43
CA PRO A 192 -2.48 -17.40 -13.78
C PRO A 192 -3.13 -16.00 -13.80
N ASP A 193 -4.42 -15.90 -14.09
CA ASP A 193 -5.08 -14.59 -14.07
C ASP A 193 -5.12 -14.00 -12.66
N LEU A 194 -5.48 -14.79 -11.63
CA LEU A 194 -5.46 -14.32 -10.24
C LEU A 194 -4.03 -13.99 -9.80
N PHE A 195 -3.07 -14.87 -10.11
CA PHE A 195 -1.66 -14.69 -9.78
C PHE A 195 -1.13 -13.34 -10.28
N PHE A 196 -1.39 -13.02 -11.55
CA PHE A 196 -0.98 -11.73 -12.12
C PHE A 196 -1.89 -10.56 -11.74
N ALA A 197 -3.15 -10.80 -11.34
CA ALA A 197 -4.04 -9.77 -10.83
C ALA A 197 -3.51 -9.19 -9.52
N VAL A 198 -3.17 -10.04 -8.54
CA VAL A 198 -2.77 -9.62 -7.20
C VAL A 198 -1.38 -8.97 -7.15
N LEU A 199 -0.47 -9.37 -8.03
CA LEU A 199 0.88 -8.77 -8.13
C LEU A 199 0.79 -7.35 -8.70
N GLY A 200 1.11 -6.36 -7.86
CA GLY A 200 0.85 -4.94 -8.15
C GLY A 200 -0.65 -4.59 -8.15
N GLY A 201 -1.49 -5.45 -7.55
CA GLY A 201 -2.95 -5.36 -7.62
C GLY A 201 -3.59 -4.43 -6.59
N LEU A 202 -2.79 -3.71 -5.79
CA LEU A 202 -3.25 -2.74 -4.80
C LEU A 202 -4.25 -3.33 -3.77
N GLY A 203 -4.14 -4.63 -3.50
CA GLY A 203 -5.04 -5.38 -2.60
C GLY A 203 -6.47 -5.57 -3.14
N GLN A 204 -6.73 -5.28 -4.42
CA GLN A 204 -8.09 -5.20 -4.96
C GLN A 204 -8.74 -6.55 -5.26
N PHE A 205 -7.94 -7.60 -5.46
CA PHE A 205 -8.42 -8.90 -5.95
C PHE A 205 -8.32 -10.00 -4.90
N GLY A 206 -7.66 -9.73 -3.77
CA GLY A 206 -7.51 -10.70 -2.70
C GLY A 206 -6.42 -10.32 -1.72
N VAL A 207 -6.42 -11.00 -0.58
CA VAL A 207 -5.43 -10.88 0.48
C VAL A 207 -4.38 -11.98 0.32
N ILE A 208 -3.11 -11.60 0.11
CA ILE A 208 -1.99 -12.53 0.03
C ILE A 208 -1.69 -13.06 1.44
N THR A 209 -1.91 -14.36 1.68
CA THR A 209 -1.64 -15.02 2.97
C THR A 209 -0.30 -15.75 2.99
N ARG A 210 0.19 -16.20 1.82
CA ARG A 210 1.51 -16.82 1.65
C ARG A 210 2.09 -16.49 0.27
N ALA A 211 3.41 -16.34 0.19
CA ALA A 211 4.14 -16.20 -1.07
C ALA A 211 5.32 -17.17 -1.11
N ARG A 212 5.57 -17.75 -2.30
CA ARG A 212 6.78 -18.53 -2.59
C ARG A 212 7.79 -17.67 -3.32
N ILE A 213 8.88 -17.32 -2.65
CA ILE A 213 9.91 -16.39 -3.13
C ILE A 213 11.17 -17.17 -3.54
N PRO A 214 11.74 -16.97 -4.74
CA PRO A 214 12.98 -17.61 -5.15
C PRO A 214 14.15 -17.12 -4.31
N LEU A 215 15.08 -18.04 -4.01
CA LEU A 215 16.27 -17.78 -3.21
C LEU A 215 17.53 -18.12 -4.00
N SER A 216 18.59 -17.35 -3.78
CA SER A 216 19.93 -17.58 -4.30
C SER A 216 20.96 -17.57 -3.17
N PRO A 217 22.18 -18.11 -3.38
CA PRO A 217 23.26 -17.98 -2.39
C PRO A 217 23.45 -16.53 -1.94
N ALA A 218 23.44 -16.31 -0.62
CA ALA A 218 23.63 -14.99 -0.06
C ALA A 218 25.07 -14.52 -0.27
N PRO A 219 25.29 -13.27 -0.74
CA PRO A 219 26.60 -12.63 -0.63
C PRO A 219 27.07 -12.53 0.81
N GLN A 220 28.37 -12.48 1.02
CA GLN A 220 28.95 -12.29 2.35
C GLN A 220 29.17 -10.80 2.64
N THR A 221 29.83 -10.12 1.70
CA THR A 221 30.20 -8.71 1.81
C THR A 221 29.77 -7.94 0.57
N VAL A 222 29.70 -6.62 0.73
CA VAL A 222 29.31 -5.67 -0.31
C VAL A 222 30.34 -4.56 -0.36
N ARG A 223 30.84 -4.26 -1.56
CA ARG A 223 31.56 -3.02 -1.82
C ARG A 223 30.54 -1.96 -2.20
N TRP A 224 30.26 -1.05 -1.29
CA TRP A 224 29.31 0.05 -1.45
C TRP A 224 30.05 1.31 -1.86
N THR A 225 29.62 1.97 -2.93
CA THR A 225 30.30 3.15 -3.48
C THR A 225 29.30 4.22 -3.89
N ARG A 226 29.64 5.47 -3.58
CA ARG A 226 28.92 6.68 -3.97
C ARG A 226 29.85 7.61 -4.72
N VAL A 227 29.38 8.20 -5.82
CA VAL A 227 30.11 9.20 -6.60
C VAL A 227 29.23 10.36 -7.00
N VAL A 228 29.81 11.55 -7.11
CA VAL A 228 29.08 12.80 -7.26
C VAL A 228 29.15 13.34 -8.68
N TYR A 229 28.03 13.80 -9.22
CA TYR A 229 27.91 14.48 -10.50
C TYR A 229 27.38 15.91 -10.29
N ALA A 230 27.96 16.85 -11.03
CA ALA A 230 27.48 18.23 -11.12
C ALA A 230 26.46 18.45 -12.26
N SER A 231 26.28 17.45 -13.12
CA SER A 231 25.49 17.51 -14.36
C SER A 231 24.50 16.35 -14.37
N PHE A 232 23.19 16.65 -14.48
CA PHE A 232 22.18 15.60 -14.61
C PHE A 232 22.36 14.77 -15.88
N ALA A 233 22.80 15.41 -16.97
CA ALA A 233 22.99 14.72 -18.24
C ALA A 233 24.08 13.64 -18.14
N ASP A 234 25.19 13.93 -17.45
CA ASP A 234 26.25 12.95 -17.22
C ASP A 234 25.83 11.88 -16.22
N TYR A 235 25.15 12.28 -15.14
CA TYR A 235 24.56 11.35 -14.16
C TYR A 235 23.62 10.34 -14.82
N ALA A 236 22.65 10.83 -15.60
CA ALA A 236 21.64 10.00 -16.24
C ALA A 236 22.27 9.07 -17.29
N ALA A 237 23.17 9.59 -18.13
CA ALA A 237 23.88 8.78 -19.13
C ALA A 237 24.66 7.63 -18.51
N ASP A 238 25.38 7.90 -17.41
CA ASP A 238 26.19 6.90 -16.72
C ASP A 238 25.31 5.90 -15.96
N ALA A 239 24.24 6.35 -15.31
CA ALA A 239 23.28 5.46 -14.64
C ALA A 239 22.60 4.50 -15.64
N GLU A 240 22.13 5.01 -16.80
CA GLU A 240 21.55 4.18 -17.86
C GLU A 240 22.57 3.20 -18.45
N TRP A 241 23.80 3.65 -18.66
CA TRP A 241 24.88 2.79 -19.15
C TRP A 241 25.18 1.64 -18.17
N LEU A 242 25.18 1.91 -16.87
CA LEU A 242 25.41 0.88 -15.85
C LEU A 242 24.29 -0.16 -15.79
N VAL A 243 23.03 0.25 -15.85
CA VAL A 243 21.90 -0.70 -15.76
C VAL A 243 21.72 -1.53 -17.04
N THR A 244 22.28 -1.09 -18.17
CA THR A 244 22.23 -1.81 -19.45
C THR A 244 23.43 -2.73 -19.70
N ARG A 245 24.40 -2.79 -18.76
CA ARG A 245 25.55 -3.70 -18.87
C ARG A 245 25.13 -5.17 -18.87
N PRO A 246 25.86 -6.05 -19.59
CA PRO A 246 25.71 -7.49 -19.44
C PRO A 246 25.87 -7.93 -17.97
N PRO A 247 25.12 -8.95 -17.48
CA PRO A 247 25.10 -9.31 -16.06
C PRO A 247 26.46 -9.64 -15.42
N HIS A 248 27.46 -10.07 -16.18
CA HIS A 248 28.81 -10.38 -15.66
C HIS A 248 29.68 -9.12 -15.48
N GLU A 249 29.31 -8.02 -16.13
CA GLU A 249 29.99 -6.72 -16.10
C GLU A 249 29.17 -5.65 -15.36
N ALA A 250 27.93 -5.96 -14.97
CA ALA A 250 27.06 -5.06 -14.23
C ALA A 250 27.33 -5.12 -12.72
N PHE A 251 27.09 -4.01 -12.03
CA PHE A 251 26.95 -4.00 -10.57
C PHE A 251 25.79 -4.92 -10.13
N ASP A 252 25.74 -5.26 -8.85
CA ASP A 252 24.60 -5.99 -8.27
C ASP A 252 23.49 -5.04 -7.79
N TYR A 253 23.82 -3.77 -7.58
CA TYR A 253 22.91 -2.70 -7.15
C TYR A 253 23.28 -1.38 -7.82
N VAL A 254 22.28 -0.64 -8.33
CA VAL A 254 22.41 0.72 -8.86
C VAL A 254 21.21 1.56 -8.41
N GLU A 255 21.49 2.62 -7.66
CA GLU A 255 20.55 3.70 -7.35
C GLU A 255 21.22 5.05 -7.53
N GLY A 256 20.51 6.10 -7.17
CA GLY A 256 21.09 7.41 -6.97
C GLY A 256 20.04 8.40 -6.50
N PHE A 257 20.51 9.57 -6.10
CA PHE A 257 19.68 10.60 -5.50
C PHE A 257 20.21 11.99 -5.84
N ALA A 258 19.29 12.95 -5.91
CA ALA A 258 19.59 14.36 -5.97
C ALA A 258 19.74 14.93 -4.55
N PHE A 259 20.65 15.89 -4.38
CA PHE A 259 20.87 16.59 -3.11
C PHE A 259 21.26 18.05 -3.37
N VAL A 260 21.00 18.92 -2.40
CA VAL A 260 21.24 20.36 -2.52
C VAL A 260 22.75 20.64 -2.46
N ARG A 261 23.22 21.59 -3.26
CA ARG A 261 24.60 22.08 -3.22
C ARG A 261 24.80 23.05 -2.05
N SER A 262 24.67 22.53 -0.83
CA SER A 262 24.86 23.27 0.43
C SER A 262 25.47 22.39 1.52
N ASP A 263 25.93 23.02 2.59
CA ASP A 263 26.37 22.40 3.84
C ASP A 263 25.19 22.02 4.76
N ASP A 264 23.94 22.11 4.28
CA ASP A 264 22.77 21.67 5.03
C ASP A 264 22.90 20.18 5.40
N PRO A 265 22.79 19.80 6.69
CA PRO A 265 23.06 18.44 7.12
C PRO A 265 21.98 17.41 6.72
N VAL A 266 20.82 17.87 6.25
CA VAL A 266 19.66 17.04 5.89
C VAL A 266 19.48 16.93 4.38
N ASN A 267 19.67 18.03 3.66
CA ASN A 267 19.45 18.12 2.22
C ASN A 267 20.75 18.22 1.42
N GLY A 268 21.84 18.63 2.06
CA GLY A 268 23.09 19.01 1.42
C GLY A 268 24.10 17.88 1.24
N TRP A 269 25.33 18.24 0.89
CA TRP A 269 26.44 17.29 0.69
C TRP A 269 26.85 16.47 1.93
N PRO A 270 26.59 16.86 3.21
CA PRO A 270 26.85 16.00 4.36
C PRO A 270 26.11 14.65 4.33
N THR A 271 25.05 14.53 3.51
CA THR A 271 24.26 13.30 3.35
C THR A 271 24.92 12.22 2.49
N VAL A 272 26.01 12.58 1.78
CA VAL A 272 26.62 11.74 0.73
C VAL A 272 27.63 10.71 1.27
N PRO A 273 28.61 11.06 2.15
CA PRO A 273 29.70 10.15 2.50
C PRO A 273 29.28 8.87 3.27
N ILE A 274 29.96 7.74 3.05
CA ILE A 274 29.59 6.39 3.55
C ILE A 274 30.68 5.58 4.27
N PRO A 275 31.82 6.17 4.67
CA PRO A 275 32.29 5.86 6.02
C PRO A 275 32.19 7.09 6.94
N ASP A 276 31.90 6.85 8.22
CA ASP A 276 31.88 7.93 9.21
C ASP A 276 33.25 8.63 9.25
N GLY A 277 33.24 9.96 9.24
CA GLY A 277 34.44 10.80 9.18
C GLY A 277 34.95 11.11 7.76
N ALA A 278 34.36 10.53 6.70
CA ALA A 278 34.65 10.99 5.34
C ALA A 278 34.13 12.41 5.10
N HIS A 279 34.94 13.24 4.45
CA HIS A 279 34.66 14.65 4.21
C HIS A 279 34.35 14.90 2.73
N PHE A 280 33.33 15.71 2.46
CA PHE A 280 33.00 16.17 1.12
C PHE A 280 33.75 17.48 0.83
N ASP A 281 34.71 17.45 -0.09
CA ASP A 281 35.45 18.65 -0.50
C ASP A 281 34.69 19.42 -1.59
N ALA A 282 33.91 20.42 -1.18
CA ALA A 282 33.13 21.26 -2.08
C ALA A 282 33.99 22.09 -3.05
N SER A 283 35.30 22.26 -2.80
CA SER A 283 36.19 22.99 -3.70
C SER A 283 36.46 22.25 -5.02
N LEU A 284 36.19 20.94 -5.07
CA LEU A 284 36.30 20.11 -6.26
C LEU A 284 35.13 20.29 -7.23
N LEU A 285 34.05 20.95 -6.80
CA LEU A 285 32.87 21.16 -7.63
C LEU A 285 33.17 22.16 -8.77
N PRO A 286 32.71 21.88 -10.00
CA PRO A 286 32.79 22.84 -11.10
C PRO A 286 32.07 24.15 -10.76
N ALA A 287 32.65 25.29 -11.17
CA ALA A 287 32.08 26.61 -10.89
C ALA A 287 30.67 26.84 -11.45
N ASN A 288 30.28 26.08 -12.48
CA ASN A 288 28.97 26.13 -13.13
C ASN A 288 27.97 25.09 -12.62
N ALA A 289 28.26 24.40 -11.51
CA ALA A 289 27.33 23.43 -10.92
C ALA A 289 26.02 24.09 -10.49
N GLY A 290 24.90 23.42 -10.77
CA GLY A 290 23.56 23.89 -10.41
C GLY A 290 23.31 23.93 -8.89
N PRO A 291 22.12 24.36 -8.45
CA PRO A 291 21.72 24.32 -7.05
C PRO A 291 21.59 22.88 -6.51
N VAL A 292 21.43 21.90 -7.41
CA VAL A 292 21.31 20.48 -7.09
C VAL A 292 22.49 19.70 -7.71
N LEU A 293 22.98 18.73 -6.96
CA LEU A 293 23.98 17.74 -7.37
C LEU A 293 23.36 16.34 -7.34
N TYR A 294 24.04 15.37 -7.96
CA TYR A 294 23.55 14.00 -8.06
C TYR A 294 24.58 13.02 -7.51
N CYS A 295 24.12 12.07 -6.73
CA CYS A 295 24.92 10.97 -6.23
C CYS A 295 24.49 9.70 -6.95
N LEU A 296 25.42 9.03 -7.62
CA LEU A 296 25.24 7.67 -8.12
C LEU A 296 25.71 6.70 -7.04
N GLU A 297 24.84 5.79 -6.64
CA GLU A 297 25.10 4.79 -5.61
C GLU A 297 25.14 3.39 -6.23
N VAL A 298 26.27 2.70 -6.11
CA VAL A 298 26.47 1.36 -6.67
C VAL A 298 26.95 0.40 -5.62
N ALA A 299 26.66 -0.88 -5.82
CA ALA A 299 27.21 -1.94 -4.98
C ALA A 299 27.61 -3.18 -5.79
N LEU A 300 28.75 -3.76 -5.44
CA LEU A 300 29.24 -5.03 -5.97
C LEU A 300 29.25 -6.08 -4.85
N TYR A 301 28.65 -7.25 -5.12
CA TYR A 301 28.47 -8.30 -4.12
C TYR A 301 29.59 -9.35 -4.21
N GLN A 302 30.23 -9.62 -3.09
CA GLN A 302 31.19 -10.72 -2.99
C GLN A 302 30.45 -12.00 -2.58
N ARG A 303 30.45 -12.98 -3.48
CA ARG A 303 29.91 -14.33 -3.24
C ARG A 303 31.09 -15.23 -2.89
N GLY A 304 31.02 -15.99 -1.78
CA GLY A 304 32.16 -16.70 -1.19
C GLY A 304 32.95 -17.56 -2.19
N GLY A 305 34.30 -17.53 -2.09
CA GLY A 305 35.19 -18.29 -2.99
C GLY A 305 36.64 -17.81 -3.14
N GLY A 306 37.08 -16.72 -2.50
CA GLY A 306 38.49 -16.27 -2.54
C GLY A 306 39.03 -16.08 -1.14
N GLY A 307 40.23 -16.60 -0.86
CA GLY A 307 40.97 -16.35 0.38
C GLY A 307 41.32 -14.87 0.58
N ASP A 308 42.19 -14.60 1.55
CA ASP A 308 42.61 -13.31 2.13
C ASP A 308 43.00 -12.16 1.14
N GLY A 309 42.95 -12.39 -0.18
CA GLY A 309 43.15 -11.39 -1.25
C GLY A 309 41.87 -10.85 -1.93
N GLY A 310 40.66 -11.18 -1.43
CA GLY A 310 39.39 -10.82 -2.09
C GLY A 310 39.01 -9.32 -2.07
N GLY A 311 39.53 -8.54 -1.12
CA GLY A 311 39.24 -7.10 -1.01
C GLY A 311 39.91 -6.28 -2.11
N ASP A 312 41.21 -6.48 -2.32
CA ASP A 312 41.99 -5.80 -3.35
C ASP A 312 41.49 -6.10 -4.77
N ASP A 313 40.97 -7.31 -5.01
CA ASP A 313 40.38 -7.70 -6.30
C ASP A 313 39.03 -6.99 -6.53
N MET A 314 38.18 -6.88 -5.50
CA MET A 314 36.95 -6.10 -5.58
C MET A 314 37.22 -4.62 -5.85
N ASP A 315 38.19 -4.02 -5.17
CA ASP A 315 38.54 -2.61 -5.37
C ASP A 315 39.06 -2.34 -6.77
N LYS A 316 39.91 -3.22 -7.30
CA LYS A 316 40.35 -3.16 -8.70
C LYS A 316 39.14 -3.22 -9.62
N ARG A 317 38.30 -4.25 -9.49
CA ARG A 317 37.14 -4.46 -10.35
C ARG A 317 36.16 -3.29 -10.33
N VAL A 318 35.84 -2.76 -9.15
CA VAL A 318 35.01 -1.55 -9.02
C VAL A 318 35.68 -0.35 -9.72
N GLY A 319 36.98 -0.15 -9.52
CA GLY A 319 37.75 0.88 -10.22
C GLY A 319 37.72 0.72 -11.75
N GLU A 320 37.76 -0.51 -12.28
CA GLU A 320 37.62 -0.76 -13.72
C GLU A 320 36.22 -0.42 -14.23
N MET A 321 35.19 -0.85 -13.51
CA MET A 321 33.78 -0.61 -13.85
C MET A 321 33.43 0.89 -13.80
N MET A 322 34.08 1.64 -12.91
CA MET A 322 33.86 3.08 -12.74
C MET A 322 34.78 3.96 -13.60
N ARG A 323 35.77 3.38 -14.29
CA ARG A 323 36.82 4.14 -14.99
C ARG A 323 36.28 5.14 -16.00
N GLN A 324 35.27 4.72 -16.77
CA GLN A 324 34.68 5.51 -17.86
C GLN A 324 33.60 6.49 -17.39
N LEU A 325 33.21 6.43 -16.12
CA LEU A 325 32.19 7.31 -15.56
C LEU A 325 32.72 8.74 -15.41
N LYS A 326 31.80 9.71 -15.50
CA LYS A 326 32.07 11.15 -15.64
C LYS A 326 31.82 11.93 -14.36
N TYR A 327 31.70 11.24 -13.23
CA TYR A 327 31.56 11.85 -11.92
C TYR A 327 32.78 12.76 -11.61
N VAL A 328 32.62 13.67 -10.66
CA VAL A 328 33.66 14.60 -10.19
C VAL A 328 34.76 13.82 -9.46
N ARG A 329 35.96 13.80 -10.03
CA ARG A 329 37.10 13.07 -9.45
C ARG A 329 37.50 13.68 -8.10
N GLY A 330 37.79 12.82 -7.13
CA GLY A 330 38.04 13.19 -5.73
C GLY A 330 36.79 13.19 -4.85
N LEU A 331 35.59 13.05 -5.43
CA LEU A 331 34.32 12.89 -4.71
C LEU A 331 33.79 11.46 -4.82
N GLU A 332 34.66 10.49 -4.55
CA GLU A 332 34.33 9.07 -4.41
C GLU A 332 34.33 8.63 -2.95
N PHE A 333 33.24 8.01 -2.51
CA PHE A 333 33.10 7.48 -1.16
C PHE A 333 32.80 5.99 -1.24
N ALA A 334 33.60 5.16 -0.58
CA ALA A 334 33.41 3.73 -0.65
C ALA A 334 33.68 3.04 0.70
N ALA A 335 32.84 2.06 1.04
CA ALA A 335 32.99 1.23 2.22
C ALA A 335 32.81 -0.26 1.88
N GLY A 336 33.49 -1.14 2.62
CA GLY A 336 33.20 -2.57 2.64
C GLY A 336 32.30 -2.89 3.82
N VAL A 337 31.15 -3.51 3.58
CA VAL A 337 30.16 -3.82 4.63
C VAL A 337 29.62 -5.24 4.50
N GLY A 338 29.01 -5.79 5.55
CA GLY A 338 28.29 -7.06 5.48
C GLY A 338 27.03 -6.96 4.60
N TYR A 339 26.66 -8.05 3.92
CA TYR A 339 25.47 -8.05 3.04
C TYR A 339 24.18 -7.70 3.80
N VAL A 340 24.01 -8.24 5.01
CA VAL A 340 22.84 -7.92 5.86
C VAL A 340 22.87 -6.46 6.30
N ASP A 341 24.04 -5.92 6.67
CA ASP A 341 24.18 -4.52 7.08
C ASP A 341 23.87 -3.55 5.93
N PHE A 342 24.28 -3.89 4.71
CA PHE A 342 23.96 -3.11 3.52
C PHE A 342 22.44 -3.07 3.26
N LEU A 343 21.77 -4.23 3.34
CA LEU A 343 20.32 -4.29 3.13
C LEU A 343 19.53 -3.63 4.27
N SER A 344 20.04 -3.66 5.51
CA SER A 344 19.41 -3.02 6.66
C SER A 344 19.88 -1.58 6.91
N ARG A 345 20.56 -0.94 5.94
CA ARG A 345 21.16 0.40 6.10
C ARG A 345 20.17 1.49 6.51
N VAL A 346 18.89 1.37 6.13
CA VAL A 346 17.83 2.32 6.46
C VAL A 346 17.38 2.22 7.93
N ASN A 347 17.69 1.14 8.64
CA ASN A 347 17.37 1.03 10.08
C ASN A 347 18.03 2.16 10.88
N ARG A 348 19.25 2.58 10.50
CA ARG A 348 19.93 3.72 11.14
C ARG A 348 19.17 5.04 10.92
N VAL A 349 18.60 5.23 9.74
CA VAL A 349 17.78 6.40 9.39
C VAL A 349 16.49 6.40 10.21
N GLU A 350 15.83 5.24 10.33
CA GLU A 350 14.66 5.09 11.20
C GLU A 350 14.99 5.41 12.67
N ASP A 351 16.06 4.82 13.22
CA ASP A 351 16.45 5.01 14.62
C ASP A 351 16.74 6.49 14.92
N GLU A 352 17.32 7.21 13.97
CA GLU A 352 17.56 8.65 14.06
C GLU A 352 16.26 9.46 13.96
N ALA A 353 15.42 9.19 12.96
CA ALA A 353 14.13 9.84 12.78
C ALA A 353 13.20 9.61 13.97
N ARG A 354 13.30 8.47 14.66
CA ARG A 354 12.57 8.22 15.90
C ARG A 354 13.10 9.08 17.05
N ARG A 355 14.42 9.19 17.21
CA ARG A 355 15.05 10.00 18.26
C ARG A 355 14.70 11.48 18.14
N ASN A 356 14.57 12.01 16.92
CA ASN A 356 14.22 13.41 16.69
C ASN A 356 12.72 13.65 16.48
N GLY A 357 11.89 12.61 16.59
CA GLY A 357 10.43 12.68 16.46
C GLY A 357 9.88 12.78 15.03
N SER A 358 10.73 12.97 14.01
CA SER A 358 10.28 13.08 12.61
C SER A 358 9.64 11.78 12.08
N TRP A 359 10.04 10.60 12.58
CA TRP A 359 9.44 9.33 12.17
C TRP A 359 7.93 9.21 12.49
N ALA A 360 7.46 9.91 13.52
CA ALA A 360 6.05 9.95 13.89
C ALA A 360 5.30 11.16 13.29
N ALA A 361 6.03 12.08 12.66
CA ALA A 361 5.45 13.23 11.97
C ALA A 361 4.82 12.80 10.63
N PRO A 362 4.05 13.68 9.96
CA PRO A 362 3.54 13.38 8.63
C PRO A 362 4.66 13.23 7.58
N HIS A 363 4.45 12.34 6.61
CA HIS A 363 5.37 12.03 5.52
C HIS A 363 4.63 12.16 4.18
N PRO A 364 4.46 13.37 3.63
CA PRO A 364 3.80 13.59 2.34
C PRO A 364 4.70 13.16 1.17
N TRP A 365 5.04 11.87 1.10
CA TRP A 365 5.91 11.33 0.07
C TRP A 365 5.24 11.33 -1.30
N LEU A 366 6.02 11.63 -2.34
CA LEU A 366 5.60 11.51 -3.74
C LEU A 366 6.52 10.53 -4.46
N ASN A 367 5.95 9.46 -5.02
CA ASN A 367 6.69 8.40 -5.70
C ASN A 367 6.16 8.23 -7.13
N LEU A 368 7.03 8.40 -8.11
CA LEU A 368 6.71 8.42 -9.53
C LEU A 368 7.61 7.44 -10.29
N PHE A 369 7.08 6.88 -11.36
CA PHE A 369 7.84 6.37 -12.49
C PHE A 369 7.76 7.38 -13.62
N ILE A 370 8.89 7.70 -14.23
CA ILE A 370 8.98 8.69 -15.32
C ILE A 370 9.81 8.09 -16.46
N SER A 371 9.32 8.15 -17.70
CA SER A 371 10.05 7.65 -18.87
C SER A 371 11.42 8.34 -19.01
N SER A 372 12.45 7.61 -19.44
CA SER A 372 13.79 8.20 -19.66
C SER A 372 13.77 9.34 -20.69
N ARG A 373 12.83 9.32 -21.63
CA ARG A 373 12.62 10.41 -22.59
C ARG A 373 12.37 11.76 -21.90
N ASP A 374 11.63 11.74 -20.79
CA ASP A 374 11.10 12.95 -20.15
C ASP A 374 11.89 13.32 -18.88
N ILE A 375 12.78 12.44 -18.39
CA ILE A 375 13.46 12.61 -17.09
C ILE A 375 14.36 13.85 -17.03
N ALA A 376 15.02 14.23 -18.13
CA ALA A 376 15.85 15.44 -18.17
C ALA A 376 15.01 16.72 -18.12
N ALA A 377 13.78 16.70 -18.65
CA ALA A 377 12.86 17.83 -18.53
C ALA A 377 12.24 17.89 -17.12
N PHE A 378 11.93 16.73 -16.53
CA PHE A 378 11.52 16.62 -15.14
C PHE A 378 12.57 17.18 -14.19
N ASP A 379 13.84 16.78 -14.33
CA ASP A 379 14.95 17.30 -13.52
C ASP A 379 15.01 18.84 -13.55
N ARG A 380 14.99 19.45 -14.74
CA ARG A 380 15.03 20.92 -14.88
C ARG A 380 13.85 21.62 -14.22
N ALA A 381 12.64 21.09 -14.41
CA ALA A 381 11.42 21.73 -13.92
C ALA A 381 11.21 21.51 -12.41
N VAL A 382 11.53 20.32 -11.92
CA VAL A 382 11.17 19.86 -10.58
C VAL A 382 12.36 19.88 -9.65
N LEU A 383 13.44 19.15 -9.95
CA LEU A 383 14.59 19.04 -9.04
C LEU A 383 15.38 20.36 -8.97
N ASN A 384 15.81 20.89 -10.11
CA ASN A 384 16.51 22.18 -10.19
C ASN A 384 15.58 23.41 -10.13
N GLY A 385 14.27 23.20 -10.24
CA GLY A 385 13.27 24.25 -10.21
C GLY A 385 12.54 24.29 -8.87
N MET A 386 11.44 23.54 -8.78
CA MET A 386 10.56 23.54 -7.61
C MET A 386 11.22 23.09 -6.29
N LEU A 387 12.26 22.25 -6.37
CA LEU A 387 12.89 21.57 -5.23
C LEU A 387 14.38 21.90 -5.10
N ALA A 388 14.81 23.05 -5.61
CA ALA A 388 16.21 23.48 -5.53
C ALA A 388 16.74 23.57 -4.09
N ASP A 389 15.85 23.77 -3.12
CA ASP A 389 16.14 23.85 -1.67
C ASP A 389 15.97 22.50 -0.94
N GLY A 390 15.64 21.42 -1.66
CA GLY A 390 15.46 20.08 -1.09
C GLY A 390 14.05 19.80 -0.57
N VAL A 391 13.91 18.68 0.17
CA VAL A 391 12.62 18.15 0.63
C VAL A 391 12.64 17.70 2.10
N ASP A 392 13.68 18.07 2.84
CA ASP A 392 14.00 17.55 4.18
C ASP A 392 14.11 16.02 4.19
N GLY A 393 14.69 15.46 3.13
CA GLY A 393 14.91 14.03 2.99
C GLY A 393 15.44 13.64 1.61
N PRO A 394 15.67 12.34 1.36
CA PRO A 394 16.22 11.89 0.10
C PRO A 394 15.31 12.17 -1.11
N MET A 395 15.89 12.64 -2.21
CA MET A 395 15.25 12.72 -3.53
C MET A 395 15.83 11.62 -4.43
N LEU A 396 15.34 10.39 -4.32
CA LEU A 396 15.85 9.27 -5.12
C LEU A 396 15.47 9.47 -6.59
N ILE A 397 16.40 9.14 -7.50
CA ILE A 397 16.20 9.22 -8.95
C ILE A 397 17.09 8.20 -9.66
N TYR A 398 16.59 7.02 -10.03
CA TYR A 398 17.43 6.00 -10.69
C TYR A 398 16.70 5.20 -11.78
N PRO A 399 17.42 4.75 -12.83
CA PRO A 399 16.83 4.05 -13.96
C PRO A 399 16.56 2.57 -13.65
N MET A 400 15.56 2.04 -14.33
CA MET A 400 15.19 0.63 -14.36
C MET A 400 14.83 0.20 -15.78
N LEU A 401 14.77 -1.12 -16.00
CA LEU A 401 14.50 -1.73 -17.28
C LEU A 401 13.10 -2.37 -17.31
N LYS A 402 12.23 -1.92 -18.22
CA LYS A 402 10.86 -2.43 -18.42
C LYS A 402 10.85 -3.91 -18.80
N SER A 403 11.88 -4.41 -19.49
CA SER A 403 12.06 -5.84 -19.76
C SER A 403 12.11 -6.74 -18.53
N LYS A 404 12.33 -6.17 -17.34
CA LYS A 404 12.34 -6.90 -16.06
C LYS A 404 10.98 -6.94 -15.35
N TRP A 405 9.97 -6.30 -15.94
CA TRP A 405 8.61 -6.22 -15.41
C TRP A 405 7.69 -7.09 -16.25
N ASP A 406 6.95 -7.97 -15.60
CA ASP A 406 6.00 -8.83 -16.30
C ASP A 406 4.72 -8.01 -16.65
N PRO A 407 4.39 -7.81 -17.94
CA PRO A 407 3.26 -6.97 -18.34
C PRO A 407 1.90 -7.56 -17.95
N ALA A 408 1.84 -8.86 -17.59
CA ALA A 408 0.62 -9.48 -17.09
C ALA A 408 0.21 -8.96 -15.70
N THR A 409 1.19 -8.50 -14.91
CA THR A 409 0.95 -7.91 -13.58
C THR A 409 0.10 -6.64 -13.67
N SER A 410 -0.48 -6.26 -12.54
CA SER A 410 -1.33 -5.07 -12.41
C SER A 410 -0.54 -3.76 -12.31
N VAL A 411 0.79 -3.80 -12.20
CA VAL A 411 1.63 -2.60 -12.16
C VAL A 411 1.43 -1.74 -13.42
N ALA A 412 1.22 -0.44 -13.24
CA ALA A 412 1.24 0.56 -14.31
C ALA A 412 2.63 1.20 -14.43
N LEU A 413 3.19 1.21 -15.64
CA LEU A 413 4.51 1.77 -15.95
C LEU A 413 4.40 2.79 -17.10
N PRO A 414 5.34 3.74 -17.20
CA PRO A 414 5.53 4.55 -18.41
C PRO A 414 5.85 3.70 -19.65
N GLU A 415 5.81 4.33 -20.81
CA GLU A 415 6.30 3.78 -22.07
C GLU A 415 7.83 3.92 -22.21
N GLY A 416 8.42 3.07 -23.05
CA GLY A 416 9.87 2.96 -23.23
C GLY A 416 10.51 1.85 -22.42
N GLU A 417 11.70 1.40 -22.84
CA GLU A 417 12.45 0.34 -22.14
C GLU A 417 13.09 0.85 -20.85
N ILE A 418 13.58 2.09 -20.83
CA ILE A 418 14.19 2.70 -19.65
C ILE A 418 13.21 3.70 -19.06
N PHE A 419 13.00 3.62 -17.75
CA PHE A 419 12.25 4.60 -16.98
C PHE A 419 12.89 4.72 -15.59
N TYR A 420 12.65 5.84 -14.94
CA TYR A 420 13.22 6.17 -13.65
C TYR A 420 12.18 6.03 -12.54
N LEU A 421 12.60 5.50 -11.40
CA LEU A 421 11.91 5.80 -10.14
C LEU A 421 12.37 7.18 -9.67
N VAL A 422 11.41 8.02 -9.32
CA VAL A 422 11.63 9.27 -8.58
C VAL A 422 10.85 9.18 -7.28
N ALA A 423 11.55 9.27 -6.14
CA ALA A 423 10.92 9.24 -4.82
C ALA A 423 11.36 10.45 -4.00
N LEU A 424 10.40 11.32 -3.69
CA LEU A 424 10.58 12.50 -2.86
C LEU A 424 10.19 12.15 -1.43
N LEU A 425 11.18 11.77 -0.62
CA LEU A 425 10.99 11.21 0.71
C LEU A 425 10.96 12.31 1.77
N ARG A 426 9.93 13.16 1.72
CA ARG A 426 9.73 14.28 2.65
C ARG A 426 9.65 13.84 4.11
N PHE A 427 10.39 14.50 4.99
CA PHE A 427 10.16 14.44 6.45
C PHE A 427 9.64 15.79 6.94
N CYS A 428 8.58 15.77 7.75
CA CYS A 428 8.12 16.96 8.45
C CYS A 428 8.87 17.10 9.78
N ARG A 429 9.38 18.31 10.06
CA ARG A 429 10.00 18.63 11.36
C ARG A 429 8.92 18.83 12.42
N PRO A 430 8.98 18.16 13.58
CA PRO A 430 8.01 18.40 14.66
C PRO A 430 8.10 19.83 15.18
N TYR A 431 6.98 20.42 15.59
CA TYR A 431 6.95 21.73 16.26
C TYR A 431 7.81 21.69 17.55
N PRO A 432 8.60 22.74 17.88
CA PRO A 432 8.70 24.06 17.25
C PRO A 432 9.73 24.16 16.11
N GLY A 433 10.26 23.03 15.62
CA GLY A 433 11.44 22.91 14.77
C GLY A 433 11.38 23.52 13.36
N GLY A 434 10.29 24.23 13.00
CA GLY A 434 10.19 25.08 11.81
C GLY A 434 10.41 24.35 10.47
N GLY A 435 9.32 24.04 9.77
CA GLY A 435 9.31 23.60 8.37
C GLY A 435 7.96 23.97 7.74
N PRO A 436 7.80 23.84 6.41
CA PRO A 436 6.53 24.13 5.77
C PRO A 436 5.39 23.30 6.38
N PRO A 437 4.20 23.90 6.62
CA PRO A 437 3.01 23.14 6.96
C PRO A 437 2.79 21.96 6.01
N VAL A 438 2.28 20.85 6.52
CA VAL A 438 2.03 19.63 5.73
C VAL A 438 1.18 19.93 4.49
N ASP A 439 0.20 20.82 4.62
CA ASP A 439 -0.67 21.23 3.51
C ASP A 439 0.09 21.93 2.38
N GLU A 440 1.15 22.69 2.69
CA GLU A 440 2.01 23.29 1.67
C GLU A 440 2.84 22.23 0.94
N LEU A 441 3.33 21.21 1.65
CA LEU A 441 4.06 20.10 1.04
C LEU A 441 3.16 19.24 0.15
N VAL A 442 1.91 19.00 0.58
CA VAL A 442 0.88 18.34 -0.25
C VAL A 442 0.55 19.19 -1.48
N ALA A 443 0.40 20.51 -1.32
CA ALA A 443 0.19 21.42 -2.45
C ALA A 443 1.37 21.41 -3.42
N GLN A 444 2.61 21.36 -2.93
CA GLN A 444 3.80 21.24 -3.78
C GLN A 444 3.84 19.90 -4.53
N ASN A 445 3.45 18.79 -3.90
CA ASN A 445 3.31 17.51 -4.60
C ASN A 445 2.27 17.58 -5.73
N ASN A 446 1.14 18.24 -5.48
CA ASN A 446 0.12 18.46 -6.52
C ASN A 446 0.67 19.32 -7.66
N ALA A 447 1.41 20.39 -7.36
CA ALA A 447 2.06 21.23 -8.37
C ALA A 447 3.06 20.45 -9.24
N ILE A 448 3.80 19.49 -8.67
CA ILE A 448 4.69 18.58 -9.41
C ILE A 448 3.89 17.67 -10.35
N ILE A 449 2.79 17.07 -9.86
CA ILE A 449 1.92 16.22 -10.68
C ILE A 449 1.28 17.03 -11.81
N ASP A 450 0.85 18.27 -11.54
CA ASP A 450 0.29 19.18 -12.53
C ASP A 450 1.33 19.61 -13.56
N ALA A 451 2.59 19.81 -13.17
CA ALA A 451 3.68 20.05 -14.11
C ALA A 451 3.92 18.84 -15.01
N CYS A 452 3.93 17.62 -14.46
CA CYS A 452 4.03 16.40 -15.26
C CYS A 452 2.89 16.30 -16.29
N ARG A 453 1.66 16.57 -15.86
CA ARG A 453 0.46 16.55 -16.72
C ARG A 453 0.51 17.64 -17.79
N SER A 454 0.85 18.87 -17.42
CA SER A 454 0.84 20.03 -18.33
C SER A 454 1.95 20.00 -19.37
N ASN A 455 3.11 19.45 -19.01
CA ASN A 455 4.22 19.24 -19.95
C ASN A 455 4.09 17.95 -20.77
N GLY A 456 3.05 17.15 -20.53
CA GLY A 456 2.80 15.90 -21.27
C GLY A 456 3.84 14.81 -21.00
N TYR A 457 4.45 14.80 -19.82
CA TYR A 457 5.41 13.75 -19.45
C TYR A 457 4.72 12.39 -19.37
N ASP A 458 5.44 11.35 -19.76
CA ASP A 458 5.00 9.98 -19.59
C ASP A 458 5.41 9.47 -18.21
N TYR A 459 4.46 9.50 -17.28
CA TYR A 459 4.67 9.14 -15.88
C TYR A 459 3.53 8.29 -15.32
N LYS A 460 3.83 7.57 -14.23
CA LYS A 460 2.87 6.85 -13.39
C LYS A 460 3.20 7.08 -11.92
N ILE A 461 2.22 7.27 -11.06
CA ILE A 461 2.44 7.30 -9.61
C ILE A 461 2.63 5.86 -9.10
N TYR A 462 3.69 5.57 -8.35
CA TYR A 462 4.03 4.21 -7.91
C TYR A 462 3.24 3.74 -6.67
N PHE A 463 2.82 4.67 -5.81
CA PHE A 463 1.83 4.44 -4.75
C PHE A 463 0.59 5.31 -5.01
N PRO A 464 -0.17 5.01 -6.07
CA PRO A 464 -1.20 5.91 -6.57
C PRO A 464 -2.30 6.12 -5.51
N SER A 465 -2.76 7.35 -5.41
CA SER A 465 -3.95 7.73 -4.67
C SER A 465 -4.69 8.77 -5.50
N TYR A 466 -5.87 8.41 -5.99
CA TYR A 466 -6.74 9.30 -6.75
C TYR A 466 -8.16 9.18 -6.21
N HIS A 467 -8.92 10.28 -6.30
CA HIS A 467 -10.33 10.30 -5.90
C HIS A 467 -11.27 9.98 -7.06
N ALA A 468 -10.93 10.39 -8.29
CA ALA A 468 -11.78 10.21 -9.45
C ALA A 468 -11.43 8.94 -10.24
N GLN A 469 -12.45 8.18 -10.64
CA GLN A 469 -12.28 6.99 -11.48
C GLN A 469 -11.61 7.30 -12.83
N SER A 470 -11.81 8.52 -13.36
CA SER A 470 -11.14 8.98 -14.59
C SER A 470 -9.62 9.07 -14.43
N ASP A 471 -9.11 9.42 -13.25
CA ASP A 471 -7.68 9.45 -12.99
C ASP A 471 -7.12 8.03 -12.84
N TRP A 472 -7.88 7.11 -12.22
CA TRP A 472 -7.53 5.68 -12.19
C TRP A 472 -7.49 5.06 -13.59
N SER A 473 -8.49 5.34 -14.42
CA SER A 473 -8.52 4.89 -15.82
C SER A 473 -7.33 5.41 -16.61
N ARG A 474 -6.95 6.67 -16.43
CA ARG A 474 -5.74 7.26 -17.04
C ARG A 474 -4.45 6.63 -16.51
N HIS A 475 -4.39 6.36 -15.21
CA HIS A 475 -3.25 5.72 -14.56
C HIS A 475 -3.00 4.33 -15.16
N PHE A 476 -4.02 3.47 -15.23
CA PHE A 476 -3.88 2.13 -15.81
C PHE A 476 -3.82 2.14 -17.35
N GLY A 477 -4.34 3.18 -18.01
CA GLY A 477 -4.35 3.30 -19.46
C GLY A 477 -4.99 2.08 -20.13
N ALA A 478 -4.28 1.46 -21.07
CA ALA A 478 -4.75 0.26 -21.77
C ALA A 478 -5.02 -0.94 -20.84
N LYS A 479 -4.48 -0.96 -19.61
CA LYS A 479 -4.74 -2.03 -18.63
C LYS A 479 -6.06 -1.85 -17.86
N TRP A 480 -6.74 -0.69 -17.98
CA TRP A 480 -7.92 -0.38 -17.15
C TRP A 480 -9.06 -1.39 -17.31
N SER A 481 -9.41 -1.77 -18.55
CA SER A 481 -10.47 -2.75 -18.80
C SER A 481 -10.17 -4.08 -18.12
N ARG A 482 -8.94 -4.59 -18.29
CA ARG A 482 -8.49 -5.82 -17.62
C ARG A 482 -8.54 -5.71 -16.09
N PHE A 483 -8.21 -4.55 -15.53
CA PHE A 483 -8.28 -4.31 -14.08
C PHE A 483 -9.72 -4.35 -13.57
N VAL A 484 -10.67 -3.76 -14.32
CA VAL A 484 -12.11 -3.81 -14.03
C VAL A 484 -12.65 -5.24 -14.15
N ASP A 485 -12.29 -5.97 -15.20
CA ASP A 485 -12.73 -7.35 -15.40
C ASP A 485 -12.26 -8.27 -14.26
N ARG A 486 -11.01 -8.10 -13.82
CA ARG A 486 -10.45 -8.80 -12.66
C ARG A 486 -11.17 -8.43 -11.37
N LYS A 487 -11.55 -7.16 -11.21
CA LYS A 487 -12.34 -6.73 -10.03
C LYS A 487 -13.70 -7.42 -10.01
N ALA A 488 -14.40 -7.43 -11.13
CA ALA A 488 -15.69 -8.10 -11.26
C ALA A 488 -15.60 -9.62 -11.00
N ARG A 489 -14.47 -10.24 -11.33
CA ARG A 489 -14.23 -11.67 -11.09
C ARG A 489 -13.89 -11.99 -9.63
N TYR A 490 -12.96 -11.25 -9.03
CA TYR A 490 -12.34 -11.64 -7.76
C TYR A 490 -12.84 -10.85 -6.56
N ASP A 491 -13.48 -9.69 -6.75
CA ASP A 491 -14.15 -8.93 -5.68
C ASP A 491 -15.34 -8.12 -6.25
N PRO A 492 -16.43 -8.81 -6.68
CA PRO A 492 -17.57 -8.19 -7.35
C PRO A 492 -18.34 -7.19 -6.48
N LEU A 493 -18.22 -7.29 -5.15
CA LEU A 493 -18.86 -6.38 -4.21
C LEU A 493 -17.97 -5.17 -3.87
N ALA A 494 -16.75 -5.13 -4.39
CA ALA A 494 -15.74 -4.11 -4.11
C ALA A 494 -15.55 -3.88 -2.60
N ILE A 495 -15.37 -4.98 -1.86
CA ILE A 495 -15.20 -4.92 -0.40
C ILE A 495 -13.74 -4.79 0.00
N LEU A 496 -12.79 -5.24 -0.84
CA LEU A 496 -11.38 -5.30 -0.52
C LEU A 496 -10.64 -3.99 -0.80
N ALA A 497 -9.76 -3.62 0.14
CA ALA A 497 -8.87 -2.47 0.09
C ALA A 497 -9.57 -1.16 -0.34
N PRO A 498 -10.64 -0.75 0.37
CA PRO A 498 -11.45 0.42 0.02
C PRO A 498 -10.64 1.73 0.08
N GLY A 499 -9.61 1.80 0.94
CA GLY A 499 -8.74 2.97 1.08
C GLY A 499 -7.96 3.34 -0.18
N GLN A 500 -7.89 2.45 -1.18
CA GLN A 500 -7.35 2.80 -2.50
C GLN A 500 -8.25 3.75 -3.28
N ASN A 501 -9.55 3.83 -2.95
CA ASN A 501 -10.53 4.68 -3.65
C ASN A 501 -10.63 4.42 -5.17
N ILE A 502 -10.45 3.17 -5.61
CA ILE A 502 -10.59 2.77 -7.02
C ILE A 502 -12.05 2.41 -7.34
N PHE A 503 -12.66 1.59 -6.48
CA PHE A 503 -14.02 1.07 -6.63
C PHE A 503 -14.80 1.33 -5.36
N ALA A 504 -16.03 1.82 -5.51
CA ALA A 504 -16.97 1.96 -4.40
C ALA A 504 -17.62 0.60 -4.10
N ARG A 505 -17.85 0.34 -2.81
CA ARG A 505 -18.56 -0.85 -2.36
C ARG A 505 -19.93 -0.94 -3.04
N THR A 506 -20.24 -2.10 -3.58
CA THR A 506 -21.59 -2.42 -4.09
C THR A 506 -22.39 -3.16 -3.01
N PRO A 507 -23.63 -2.73 -2.69
CA PRO A 507 -24.48 -3.47 -1.76
C PRO A 507 -24.76 -4.89 -2.26
N SER A 508 -24.75 -5.89 -1.36
CA SER A 508 -25.10 -7.26 -1.76
C SER A 508 -26.56 -7.34 -2.20
N SER A 509 -26.90 -8.21 -3.16
CA SER A 509 -28.28 -8.38 -3.65
C SER A 509 -29.27 -8.77 -2.55
N VAL A 510 -28.79 -9.47 -1.51
CA VAL A 510 -29.55 -9.82 -0.30
C VAL A 510 -29.79 -8.59 0.58
N ALA A 511 -28.78 -7.73 0.76
CA ALA A 511 -28.91 -6.48 1.49
C ALA A 511 -29.80 -5.47 0.75
N ALA A 512 -29.70 -5.40 -0.58
CA ALA A 512 -30.56 -4.60 -1.42
C ALA A 512 -32.02 -5.07 -1.33
N ALA A 513 -32.26 -6.38 -1.37
CA ALA A 513 -33.60 -6.94 -1.17
C ALA A 513 -34.16 -6.66 0.23
N ALA A 514 -33.33 -6.79 1.28
CA ALA A 514 -33.73 -6.46 2.65
C ALA A 514 -34.05 -4.97 2.82
N ALA A 515 -33.25 -4.07 2.24
CA ALA A 515 -33.50 -2.63 2.25
C ALA A 515 -34.81 -2.26 1.54
N VAL A 516 -35.10 -2.89 0.40
CA VAL A 516 -36.38 -2.72 -0.31
C VAL A 516 -37.55 -3.20 0.53
N ILE A 517 -37.44 -4.34 1.22
CA ILE A 517 -38.48 -4.85 2.11
C ILE A 517 -38.73 -3.87 3.27
N VAL A 518 -37.67 -3.36 3.91
CA VAL A 518 -37.78 -2.38 5.00
C VAL A 518 -38.42 -1.07 4.51
N MET A 519 -38.01 -0.58 3.34
CA MET A 519 -38.58 0.63 2.73
C MET A 519 -40.07 0.44 2.38
N MET A 520 -40.46 -0.74 1.87
CA MET A 520 -41.87 -1.08 1.64
C MET A 520 -42.70 -1.10 2.93
N VAL A 521 -42.14 -1.63 4.02
CA VAL A 521 -42.79 -1.63 5.34
C VAL A 521 -42.95 -0.20 5.87
N MET A 522 -41.89 0.63 5.80
CA MET A 522 -41.95 2.03 6.24
C MET A 522 -42.92 2.87 5.42
N MET A 523 -42.95 2.70 4.09
CA MET A 523 -43.93 3.39 3.23
C MET A 523 -45.36 2.92 3.48
N GLY A 524 -45.56 1.66 3.83
CA GLY A 524 -46.85 1.12 4.27
C GLY A 524 -47.32 1.74 5.59
N MET A 525 -46.41 1.99 6.54
CA MET A 525 -46.72 2.67 7.81
C MET A 525 -47.03 4.16 7.60
N LYS A 526 -46.30 4.85 6.70
CA LYS A 526 -46.49 6.28 6.43
C LYS A 526 -47.83 6.63 5.76
N ARG A 527 -48.51 5.64 5.17
CA ARG A 527 -49.86 5.79 4.60
C ARG A 527 -50.99 5.62 5.62
N ARG A 528 -50.70 5.15 6.85
CA ARG A 528 -51.70 4.96 7.91
C ARG A 528 -51.90 6.19 8.82
N ASP A 529 -50.96 7.13 8.86
CA ASP A 529 -51.07 8.36 9.68
C ASP A 529 -51.94 9.47 9.04
N ARG A 530 -52.83 9.15 8.10
CA ARG A 530 -53.62 10.18 7.41
C ARG A 530 -55.08 9.84 7.13
N ASP A 531 -55.65 8.87 7.83
CA ASP A 531 -57.11 8.67 7.86
C ASP A 531 -57.58 8.39 9.30
N GLU A 532 -58.60 9.13 9.70
CA GLU A 532 -59.18 9.21 11.04
C GLU A 532 -59.85 7.91 11.50
N HIS A 533 -59.75 7.66 12.81
CA HIS A 533 -60.72 6.98 13.69
C HIS A 533 -61.44 5.72 13.16
N ASN A 534 -61.04 4.55 13.67
CA ASN A 534 -61.94 3.68 14.43
C ASN A 534 -61.19 2.53 15.10
N ASP A 535 -61.58 2.26 16.35
CA ASP A 535 -61.26 1.06 17.12
C ASP A 535 -61.76 -0.20 16.41
N ASP A 536 -60.91 -1.22 16.29
CA ASP A 536 -61.21 -2.61 16.67
C ASP A 536 -60.01 -3.54 16.38
N ASP A 537 -59.70 -4.39 17.36
CA ASP A 537 -58.66 -5.43 17.36
C ASP A 537 -58.91 -6.53 16.29
N ASP A 538 -58.29 -6.48 15.10
CA ASP A 538 -57.91 -7.70 14.31
C ASP A 538 -56.94 -7.44 13.13
N ASP A 539 -55.98 -6.51 13.26
CA ASP A 539 -55.46 -5.78 12.09
C ASP A 539 -54.11 -6.28 11.50
N ASP A 540 -53.47 -7.29 12.09
CA ASP A 540 -52.19 -7.83 11.60
C ASP A 540 -52.36 -8.83 10.42
N ARG A 541 -53.57 -9.36 10.20
CA ARG A 541 -53.86 -10.33 9.13
C ARG A 541 -54.15 -9.68 7.77
N VAL A 542 -54.45 -8.37 7.74
CA VAL A 542 -54.87 -7.67 6.53
C VAL A 542 -53.68 -7.27 5.67
N ILE A 543 -52.55 -6.87 6.27
CA ILE A 543 -51.35 -6.38 5.57
C ILE A 543 -50.74 -7.47 4.68
N VAL A 544 -50.59 -8.70 5.21
CA VAL A 544 -50.01 -9.83 4.46
C VAL A 544 -50.94 -10.29 3.33
N ARG A 545 -52.26 -10.23 3.55
CA ARG A 545 -53.27 -10.64 2.56
C ARG A 545 -53.41 -9.63 1.41
N TYR A 546 -53.27 -8.34 1.70
CA TYR A 546 -53.33 -7.26 0.70
C TYR A 546 -52.10 -7.27 -0.23
N ILE A 547 -50.91 -7.50 0.33
CA ILE A 547 -49.67 -7.64 -0.44
C ILE A 547 -49.69 -8.93 -1.30
N TRP A 548 -50.23 -10.03 -0.78
CA TRP A 548 -50.38 -11.29 -1.52
C TRP A 548 -51.34 -11.16 -2.72
N GLU A 549 -52.52 -10.57 -2.52
CA GLU A 549 -53.51 -10.37 -3.60
C GLU A 549 -53.03 -9.34 -4.65
N GLY A 550 -52.31 -8.29 -4.24
CA GLY A 550 -51.73 -7.30 -5.15
C GLY A 550 -50.65 -7.88 -6.08
N CYS A 551 -49.79 -8.75 -5.56
CA CYS A 551 -48.77 -9.46 -6.35
C CYS A 551 -49.39 -10.52 -7.29
N LYS A 552 -50.52 -11.14 -6.92
CA LYS A 552 -51.20 -12.16 -7.73
C LYS A 552 -51.93 -11.59 -8.95
N ARG A 553 -52.31 -10.30 -8.92
CA ARG A 553 -53.09 -9.63 -9.97
C ARG A 553 -52.27 -8.75 -10.93
N GLY A 554 -50.94 -8.71 -10.78
CA GLY A 554 -50.06 -7.93 -11.67
C GLY A 554 -50.29 -6.42 -11.65
N GLY A 555 -50.84 -5.88 -10.55
CA GLY A 555 -51.39 -4.52 -10.50
C GLY A 555 -50.40 -3.39 -10.14
N PHE A 556 -49.14 -3.69 -9.84
CA PHE A 556 -48.14 -2.67 -9.52
C PHE A 556 -47.34 -2.31 -10.79
N ARG A 557 -47.67 -1.17 -11.41
CA ARG A 557 -46.73 -0.44 -12.27
C ARG A 557 -46.07 0.64 -11.43
N PHE A 558 -44.75 0.61 -11.36
CA PHE A 558 -43.94 1.66 -10.75
C PHE A 558 -43.24 2.42 -11.87
N ASP A 559 -43.68 3.64 -12.16
CA ASP A 559 -42.91 4.53 -13.03
C ASP A 559 -41.65 4.98 -12.28
N GLY A 560 -40.46 4.65 -12.81
CA GLY A 560 -39.17 5.12 -12.32
C GLY A 560 -38.17 4.07 -11.79
N MET A 561 -38.38 2.76 -11.96
CA MET A 561 -37.43 1.68 -11.55
C MET A 561 -37.12 0.70 -12.68
N ASP A 562 -36.68 1.20 -13.84
CA ASP A 562 -36.38 0.36 -15.01
C ASP A 562 -35.10 -0.49 -14.87
N ASP A 563 -34.18 -0.16 -13.95
CA ASP A 563 -32.92 -0.90 -13.78
C ASP A 563 -32.94 -2.03 -12.74
N VAL A 564 -33.87 -2.01 -11.76
CA VAL A 564 -33.97 -3.06 -10.74
C VAL A 564 -34.84 -4.24 -11.22
N SER A 565 -35.83 -3.96 -12.08
CA SER A 565 -36.74 -4.97 -12.64
C SER A 565 -36.06 -5.94 -13.61
N ARG A 566 -34.92 -5.56 -14.20
CA ARG A 566 -34.10 -6.43 -15.06
C ARG A 566 -33.25 -7.45 -14.29
N ALA A 567 -32.89 -7.18 -13.04
CA ALA A 567 -31.97 -8.03 -12.27
C ALA A 567 -32.67 -9.14 -11.47
N VAL A 568 -33.92 -8.94 -11.06
CA VAL A 568 -34.65 -9.90 -10.21
C VAL A 568 -35.97 -10.24 -10.88
N GLY A 569 -35.95 -11.22 -11.79
CA GLY A 569 -37.14 -11.64 -12.51
C GLY A 569 -38.31 -11.99 -11.57
N PRO A 570 -39.58 -11.80 -11.98
CA PRO A 570 -40.77 -11.92 -11.10
C PRO A 570 -40.87 -13.25 -10.35
N ALA A 571 -40.31 -14.32 -10.92
CA ALA A 571 -40.30 -15.66 -10.34
C ALA A 571 -39.37 -15.83 -9.12
N ALA A 572 -38.37 -14.96 -8.95
CA ALA A 572 -37.43 -15.01 -7.83
C ALA A 572 -38.04 -14.40 -6.56
N VAL A 573 -38.76 -13.28 -6.72
CA VAL A 573 -39.53 -12.62 -5.65
C VAL A 573 -40.61 -13.55 -5.11
N ALA A 574 -41.34 -14.26 -6.00
CA ALA A 574 -42.36 -15.22 -5.61
C ALA A 574 -41.81 -16.43 -4.82
N ARG A 575 -40.59 -16.91 -5.14
CA ARG A 575 -39.97 -18.04 -4.42
C ARG A 575 -39.47 -17.66 -3.03
N LEU A 576 -38.97 -16.44 -2.85
CA LEU A 576 -38.54 -15.89 -1.55
C LEU A 576 -39.73 -15.76 -0.59
N CYS A 577 -40.85 -15.22 -1.07
CA CYS A 577 -42.09 -15.15 -0.27
C CYS A 577 -42.64 -16.54 0.11
N SER A 578 -42.56 -17.54 -0.78
CA SER A 578 -43.09 -18.89 -0.47
C SER A 578 -42.25 -19.69 0.53
N ARG A 579 -40.95 -19.39 0.66
CA ARG A 579 -40.03 -20.14 1.54
C ARG A 579 -40.08 -19.64 2.98
N SER A 580 -40.24 -18.33 3.21
CA SER A 580 -40.40 -17.79 4.58
C SER A 580 -41.74 -18.20 5.21
N CYS A 581 -42.82 -18.30 4.42
CA CYS A 581 -44.15 -18.59 4.95
C CYS A 581 -44.36 -20.08 5.33
N LYS A 582 -43.48 -21.00 4.90
CA LYS A 582 -43.59 -22.43 5.22
C LYS A 582 -42.92 -22.85 6.54
N ARG A 583 -42.20 -21.96 7.24
CA ARG A 583 -41.39 -22.34 8.41
C ARG A 583 -41.84 -21.77 9.76
N GLU A 584 -42.75 -20.82 9.81
CA GLU A 584 -43.10 -20.17 11.08
C GLU A 584 -44.60 -19.96 11.20
N ASN A 585 -45.28 -20.89 11.87
CA ASN A 585 -46.72 -20.78 12.11
C ASN A 585 -47.08 -20.29 13.52
N GLU A 586 -46.15 -19.86 14.38
CA GLU A 586 -46.52 -19.53 15.78
C GLU A 586 -45.77 -18.37 16.51
N ARG A 587 -45.01 -17.48 15.86
CA ARG A 587 -44.31 -16.39 16.60
C ARG A 587 -44.36 -14.97 16.01
N CYS A 588 -45.45 -14.58 15.35
CA CYS A 588 -45.66 -13.19 14.90
C CYS A 588 -46.36 -12.31 15.94
N LYS A 589 -45.70 -12.02 17.08
CA LYS A 589 -46.16 -10.95 18.00
C LYS A 589 -45.06 -9.99 18.48
N ARG A 590 -43.82 -10.08 17.97
CA ARG A 590 -42.68 -9.23 18.42
C ARG A 590 -41.73 -8.75 17.30
N PHE A 591 -42.15 -8.79 16.04
CA PHE A 591 -41.25 -8.53 14.91
C PHE A 591 -41.12 -7.06 14.44
N PRO A 592 -42.09 -6.14 14.62
CA PRO A 592 -41.93 -4.79 14.08
C PRO A 592 -40.99 -3.88 14.89
N ALA A 593 -40.83 -4.11 16.19
CA ALA A 593 -40.08 -3.20 17.07
C ALA A 593 -38.56 -3.42 17.06
N LEU A 594 -38.08 -4.61 16.67
CA LEU A 594 -36.65 -4.95 16.75
C LEU A 594 -35.84 -4.47 15.53
N ILE A 595 -36.49 -4.22 14.39
CA ILE A 595 -35.81 -3.85 13.13
C ILE A 595 -35.51 -2.34 13.09
N LEU A 596 -36.26 -1.51 13.82
CA LEU A 596 -36.07 -0.06 13.82
C LEU A 596 -34.80 0.39 14.56
N PHE A 597 -34.31 -0.39 15.52
CA PHE A 597 -33.14 -0.06 16.35
C PHE A 597 -31.79 -0.51 15.74
N LEU A 598 -31.79 -1.34 14.70
CA LEU A 598 -30.56 -1.94 14.15
C LEU A 598 -30.03 -1.27 12.87
N LEU A 599 -30.71 -0.25 12.33
CA LEU A 599 -30.41 0.28 10.99
C LEU A 599 -30.28 1.82 10.89
N ILE A 600 -30.43 2.56 12.00
CA ILE A 600 -30.28 4.03 12.01
C ILE A 600 -29.30 4.40 13.13
N PRO A 601 -28.12 5.01 12.85
CA PRO A 601 -27.24 5.52 13.90
C PRO A 601 -27.91 6.69 14.65
N PRO A 602 -27.68 6.85 15.97
CA PRO A 602 -28.23 7.97 16.71
C PRO A 602 -27.57 9.27 16.23
N GLY A 603 -28.29 10.08 15.47
CA GLY A 603 -27.79 11.36 14.96
C GLY A 603 -28.57 11.97 13.78
N GLU A 604 -29.37 11.19 13.06
CA GLU A 604 -30.10 11.69 11.86
C GLU A 604 -31.61 11.88 12.05
N ILE A 605 -32.12 11.89 13.29
CA ILE A 605 -33.52 12.25 13.55
C ILE A 605 -33.55 13.62 14.24
N GLY A 606 -33.62 14.68 13.44
CA GLY A 606 -33.95 16.01 13.90
C GLY A 606 -35.44 16.09 14.25
N MET A 607 -35.81 15.73 15.48
CA MET A 607 -37.04 16.16 16.15
C MET A 607 -36.79 16.31 17.66
N PRO A 608 -37.39 17.33 18.32
CA PRO A 608 -37.13 17.62 19.72
C PRO A 608 -37.83 16.58 20.62
N PHE A 609 -37.08 15.96 21.53
CA PHE A 609 -37.63 15.14 22.61
C PHE A 609 -37.58 15.93 23.92
N ASP A 610 -38.75 16.33 24.40
CA ASP A 610 -38.95 16.76 25.78
C ASP A 610 -39.15 15.53 26.68
N GLY A 611 -38.42 15.50 27.80
CA GLY A 611 -38.83 15.01 29.12
C GLY A 611 -39.28 13.55 29.31
N ASP A 612 -38.45 12.80 30.04
CA ASP A 612 -38.84 11.76 31.02
C ASP A 612 -39.66 10.55 30.55
N THR A 613 -39.01 9.41 30.26
CA THR A 613 -39.32 8.13 30.96
C THR A 613 -38.23 7.05 30.77
N HIS A 614 -38.03 6.27 31.83
CA HIS A 614 -37.02 5.25 32.07
C HIS A 614 -36.91 4.12 31.02
N LEU A 615 -35.66 3.81 30.63
CA LEU A 615 -35.29 2.65 29.79
C LEU A 615 -34.54 1.63 30.66
N VAL A 616 -35.28 0.75 31.34
CA VAL A 616 -34.73 -0.46 31.98
C VAL A 616 -35.62 -1.65 31.66
N SER A 617 -34.97 -2.73 31.23
CA SER A 617 -35.49 -4.07 30.90
C SER A 617 -36.07 -4.25 29.48
N LEU A 618 -35.21 -4.76 28.58
CA LEU A 618 -35.56 -5.75 27.54
C LEU A 618 -34.30 -6.16 26.74
N LEU A 619 -33.34 -6.77 27.44
CA LEU A 619 -32.34 -7.66 26.85
C LEU A 619 -32.32 -8.93 27.69
N GLY A 620 -33.08 -9.92 27.23
CA GLY A 620 -33.16 -11.28 27.77
C GLY A 620 -33.54 -12.22 26.64
#